data_AF-A0A7Y6FHX3-F1
#
_entry.id   AF-A0A7Y6FHX3-F1
#
_cell.length_a   1.000
_cell.length_b   1.000
_cell.length_c   1.000
_cell.angle_alpha   90.00
_cell.angle_beta   90.00
_cell.angle_gamma   90.00
#
_symmetry.space_group_name_H-M   'P 1'
#
loop_
_entity.id
_entity.type
_entity.pdbx_description
1 polymer ?
#
loop_
_entity_poly.entity_id
_entity_poly.type
_entity_poly.pdbx_seq_one_letter_code
_entity_poly.pdbx_strand_id
1 'polypeptide(L)'
;MWAARGLTAAVFALAGLIFVTSANTAKGTNLRSDSSLLKLSDLIRERSENNAELNDSVAAARADVEALAQRDDGSTEAEDAKLKALEKAAGTTKITGDAVSVTLNDAPPDATANPGYPEPQPNDLVIHQQDLQAVVNALWQGGARGIQVMDQRLISTSAVRCVGNTLILQGRVYSPPY
;
A
#
# COMPACT_ATOMS: atom_id res chain seq x y z
N MET A 1 -56.53 -28.39 18.86
CA MET A 1 -55.20 -28.97 19.17
C MET A 1 -54.40 -29.37 17.92
N TRP A 2 -55.02 -29.85 16.84
CA TRP A 2 -54.31 -30.28 15.61
C TRP A 2 -53.79 -29.11 14.75
N ALA A 3 -54.55 -28.02 14.66
CA ALA A 3 -54.13 -26.82 13.92
C ALA A 3 -52.84 -26.18 14.48
N ALA A 4 -52.70 -26.13 15.81
CA ALA A 4 -51.50 -25.61 16.46
C ALA A 4 -50.25 -26.45 16.15
N ARG A 5 -50.40 -27.79 16.10
CA ARG A 5 -49.28 -28.70 15.77
C ARG A 5 -48.84 -28.57 14.30
N GLY A 6 -49.80 -28.37 13.39
CA GLY A 6 -49.51 -28.11 11.97
C GLY A 6 -48.76 -26.79 11.77
N LEU A 7 -49.16 -25.74 12.48
CA LEU A 7 -48.48 -24.45 12.43
C LEU A 7 -47.04 -24.53 12.95
N THR A 8 -46.81 -25.21 14.08
CA THR A 8 -45.46 -25.42 14.62
C THR A 8 -44.57 -26.17 13.63
N ALA A 9 -45.07 -27.24 13.01
CA ALA A 9 -44.32 -28.00 12.01
C ALA A 9 -43.95 -27.15 10.79
N ALA A 10 -44.88 -26.31 10.31
CA ALA A 10 -44.63 -25.39 9.20
C ALA A 10 -43.54 -24.37 9.54
N VAL A 11 -43.56 -23.79 10.75
CA VAL A 11 -42.53 -22.84 11.21
C VAL A 11 -41.15 -23.49 11.27
N PHE A 12 -41.04 -24.71 11.80
CA PHE A 12 -39.76 -25.43 11.82
C PHE A 12 -39.25 -25.79 10.43
N ALA A 13 -40.14 -26.18 9.50
CA ALA A 13 -39.76 -26.42 8.11
C ALA A 13 -39.23 -25.15 7.44
N LEU A 14 -39.89 -24.01 7.69
CA LEU A 14 -39.49 -22.71 7.15
C LEU A 14 -38.16 -22.24 7.74
N ALA A 15 -37.96 -22.39 9.05
CA ALA A 15 -36.70 -22.09 9.71
C ALA A 15 -35.57 -22.99 9.18
N GLY A 16 -35.81 -24.30 9.05
CA GLY A 16 -34.85 -25.24 8.47
C GLY A 16 -34.47 -24.88 7.03
N LEU A 17 -35.46 -24.49 6.22
CA LEU A 17 -35.22 -24.01 4.86
C LEU A 17 -34.33 -22.75 4.86
N ILE A 18 -34.61 -21.77 5.71
CA ILE A 18 -33.80 -20.54 5.84
C ILE A 18 -32.37 -20.88 6.30
N PHE A 19 -32.20 -21.81 7.24
CA PHE A 19 -30.88 -22.24 7.68
C PHE A 19 -30.08 -22.92 6.56
N VAL A 20 -30.69 -23.82 5.80
CA VAL A 20 -30.04 -24.51 4.69
C VAL A 20 -29.70 -23.56 3.55
N THR A 21 -30.62 -22.66 3.17
CA THR A 21 -30.36 -21.66 2.13
C THR A 21 -29.27 -20.68 2.55
N SER A 22 -29.26 -20.25 3.82
CA SER A 22 -28.20 -19.40 4.38
C SER A 22 -26.86 -20.12 4.38
N ALA A 23 -26.81 -21.38 4.81
CA ALA A 23 -25.58 -22.18 4.83
C ALA A 23 -25.00 -22.41 3.42
N ASN A 24 -25.85 -22.76 2.44
CA ASN A 24 -25.45 -22.92 1.05
C ASN A 24 -25.02 -21.58 0.40
N THR A 25 -25.70 -20.49 0.73
CA THR A 25 -25.37 -19.15 0.22
C THR A 25 -24.07 -18.62 0.80
N ALA A 26 -23.77 -18.92 2.07
CA ALA A 26 -22.58 -18.44 2.77
C ALA A 26 -21.25 -19.03 2.25
N LYS A 27 -21.31 -20.07 1.39
CA LYS A 27 -20.14 -20.74 0.75
C LYS A 27 -19.00 -21.08 1.74
N GLY A 28 -19.31 -21.30 3.02
CA GLY A 28 -18.33 -21.65 4.05
C GLY A 28 -17.41 -20.53 4.55
N THR A 29 -17.74 -19.25 4.32
CA THR A 29 -16.92 -18.13 4.84
C THR A 29 -17.26 -17.81 6.30
N ASN A 30 -16.47 -18.34 7.23
CA ASN A 30 -16.47 -17.87 8.62
C ASN A 30 -15.72 -16.53 8.67
N LEU A 31 -16.45 -15.43 8.85
CA LEU A 31 -15.90 -14.07 8.86
C LEU A 31 -14.97 -13.79 10.06
N ARG A 32 -14.83 -14.73 11.01
CA ARG A 32 -14.10 -14.55 12.28
C ARG A 32 -13.15 -15.71 12.64
N SER A 33 -12.68 -16.51 11.69
CA SER A 33 -11.66 -17.53 11.99
C SER A 33 -10.27 -17.07 11.58
N ASP A 34 -9.24 -17.34 12.39
CA ASP A 34 -7.83 -16.99 12.09
C ASP A 34 -7.37 -17.46 10.69
N SER A 35 -7.96 -18.53 10.17
CA SER A 35 -7.73 -19.02 8.81
C SER A 35 -8.18 -18.07 7.70
N SER A 36 -9.15 -17.17 7.93
CA SER A 36 -9.54 -16.14 6.96
C SER A 36 -8.57 -14.96 6.97
N LEU A 37 -8.01 -14.62 8.14
CA LEU A 37 -6.95 -13.61 8.27
C LEU A 37 -5.66 -14.07 7.60
N LEU A 38 -5.25 -15.33 7.79
CA LEU A 38 -4.11 -15.92 7.08
C LEU A 38 -4.30 -15.84 5.56
N LYS A 39 -5.47 -16.26 5.05
CA LYS A 39 -5.81 -16.16 3.62
C LYS A 39 -5.78 -14.73 3.09
N LEU A 40 -6.22 -13.75 3.89
CA LEU A 40 -6.18 -12.34 3.50
C LEU A 40 -4.73 -11.82 3.46
N SER A 41 -3.91 -12.17 4.45
CA SER A 41 -2.50 -11.78 4.47
C SER A 41 -1.72 -12.39 3.29
N ASP A 42 -1.99 -13.66 2.96
CA ASP A 42 -1.42 -14.33 1.79
C ASP A 42 -1.85 -13.65 0.49
N LEU A 43 -3.14 -13.31 0.35
CA LEU A 43 -3.64 -12.59 -0.81
C LEU A 43 -3.02 -11.18 -0.94
N ILE A 44 -2.89 -10.45 0.17
CA ILE A 44 -2.23 -9.13 0.16
C ILE A 44 -0.78 -9.27 -0.29
N ARG A 45 -0.06 -10.29 0.21
CA ARG A 45 1.32 -10.57 -0.19
C ARG A 45 1.41 -10.91 -1.68
N GLU A 46 0.58 -11.83 -2.16
CA GLU A 46 0.49 -12.20 -3.57
C GLU A 46 0.23 -10.97 -4.46
N ARG A 47 -0.70 -10.10 -4.06
CA ARG A 47 -0.98 -8.86 -4.82
C ARG A 47 0.16 -7.85 -4.76
N SER A 48 0.86 -7.75 -3.63
CA SER A 48 2.03 -6.89 -3.48
C SER A 48 3.19 -7.36 -4.36
N GLU A 49 3.43 -8.67 -4.41
CA GLU A 49 4.42 -9.29 -5.29
C GLU A 49 4.07 -9.09 -6.77
N ASN A 50 2.81 -9.33 -7.15
CA ASN A 50 2.33 -9.09 -8.51
C ASN A 50 2.47 -7.62 -8.93
N ASN A 51 2.17 -6.67 -8.03
CA ASN A 51 2.41 -5.25 -8.28
C ASN A 51 3.91 -4.92 -8.45
N ALA A 52 4.79 -5.59 -7.70
CA ALA A 52 6.23 -5.44 -7.86
C ALA A 52 6.69 -5.92 -9.25
N GLU A 53 6.23 -7.11 -9.67
CA GLU A 53 6.53 -7.66 -11.00
C GLU A 53 6.01 -6.77 -12.14
N LEU A 54 4.80 -6.22 -12.00
CA LEU A 54 4.27 -5.25 -12.96
C LEU A 54 5.11 -3.97 -13.02
N ASN A 55 5.54 -3.44 -11.87
CA ASN A 55 6.40 -2.26 -11.83
C ASN A 55 7.74 -2.51 -12.51
N ASP A 56 8.35 -3.69 -12.29
CA ASP A 56 9.58 -4.10 -12.96
C ASP A 56 9.38 -4.25 -14.47
N SER A 57 8.24 -4.81 -14.88
CA SER A 57 7.85 -4.94 -16.30
C SER A 57 7.66 -3.57 -16.96
N VAL A 58 7.04 -2.61 -16.27
CA VAL A 58 6.91 -1.22 -16.74
C VAL A 58 8.28 -0.56 -16.86
N ALA A 59 9.19 -0.79 -15.92
CA ALA A 59 10.55 -0.26 -15.98
C ALA A 59 11.34 -0.85 -17.16
N ALA A 60 11.25 -2.17 -17.39
CA ALA A 60 11.87 -2.84 -18.52
C ALA A 60 11.31 -2.34 -19.86
N ALA A 61 9.99 -2.26 -20.01
CA ALA A 61 9.36 -1.76 -21.23
C ALA A 61 9.75 -0.31 -21.54
N ARG A 62 9.91 0.54 -20.51
CA ARG A 62 10.43 1.90 -20.68
C ARG A 62 11.88 1.90 -21.19
N ALA A 63 12.73 1.02 -20.65
CA ALA A 63 14.11 0.90 -21.10
C ALA A 63 14.20 0.40 -22.55
N ASP A 64 13.32 -0.51 -22.96
CA ASP A 64 13.25 -0.99 -24.34
C ASP A 64 12.80 0.12 -25.31
N VAL A 65 11.78 0.89 -24.93
CA VAL A 65 11.32 2.05 -25.72
C VAL A 65 12.45 3.06 -25.88
N GLU A 66 13.20 3.36 -24.82
CA GLU A 66 14.35 4.27 -24.87
C GLU A 66 15.47 3.72 -25.78
N ALA A 67 15.80 2.43 -25.64
CA ALA A 67 16.82 1.79 -26.47
C ALA A 67 16.43 1.75 -27.96
N LEU A 68 15.14 1.70 -28.27
CA LEU A 68 14.63 1.78 -29.65
C LEU A 68 14.66 3.22 -30.18
N ALA A 69 14.29 4.20 -29.37
CA ALA A 69 14.37 5.62 -29.74
C ALA A 69 15.81 6.04 -30.06
N GLN A 70 16.79 5.57 -29.29
CA GLN A 70 18.22 5.89 -29.50
C GLN A 70 18.83 5.24 -30.76
N ARG A 71 18.17 4.26 -31.39
CA ARG A 71 18.75 3.40 -32.43
C ARG A 71 18.56 3.91 -33.87
N ASP A 72 18.24 5.19 -34.06
CA ASP A 72 18.05 5.92 -35.34
C ASP A 72 16.58 6.30 -35.58
N ASP A 73 16.11 7.32 -34.85
CA ASP A 73 14.74 7.86 -34.96
C ASP A 73 14.65 9.14 -35.82
N GLY A 74 15.79 9.63 -36.34
CA GLY A 74 15.86 10.91 -37.05
C GLY A 74 15.64 12.13 -36.15
N SER A 75 15.74 11.97 -34.82
CA SER A 75 15.64 13.08 -33.87
C SER A 75 16.83 14.02 -33.97
N THR A 76 16.54 15.28 -33.67
CA THR A 76 17.52 16.35 -33.57
C THR A 76 18.11 16.41 -32.17
N GLU A 77 19.32 16.97 -32.03
CA GLU A 77 19.93 17.23 -30.71
C GLU A 77 18.99 18.01 -29.77
N ALA A 78 18.12 18.86 -30.34
CA ALA A 78 17.12 19.62 -29.59
C ALA A 78 15.99 18.73 -29.02
N GLU A 79 15.56 17.71 -29.75
CA GLU A 79 14.54 16.75 -29.31
C GLU A 79 15.10 15.84 -28.22
N ASP A 80 16.34 15.36 -28.38
CA ASP A 80 17.05 14.59 -27.35
C ASP A 80 17.22 15.38 -26.05
N ALA A 81 17.62 16.65 -26.15
CA ALA A 81 17.76 17.52 -25.00
C ALA A 81 16.41 17.73 -24.28
N LYS A 82 15.33 17.84 -25.05
CA LYS A 82 13.96 17.96 -24.52
C LYS A 82 13.51 16.67 -23.84
N LEU A 83 13.78 15.51 -24.42
CA LEU A 83 13.47 14.21 -23.82
C LEU A 83 14.19 14.04 -22.49
N LYS A 84 15.51 14.25 -22.45
CA LYS A 84 16.30 14.18 -21.21
C LYS A 84 15.80 15.13 -20.13
N ALA A 85 15.36 16.33 -20.51
CA ALA A 85 14.77 17.28 -19.58
C ALA A 85 13.43 16.77 -19.00
N LEU A 86 12.59 16.13 -19.83
CA LEU A 86 11.33 15.54 -19.41
C LEU A 86 11.54 14.32 -18.51
N GLU A 87 12.47 13.43 -18.82
CA GLU A 87 12.80 12.28 -17.97
C GLU A 87 13.29 12.71 -16.59
N LYS A 88 14.15 13.73 -16.55
CA LYS A 88 14.62 14.34 -15.31
C LYS A 88 13.46 14.95 -14.52
N ALA A 89 12.55 15.66 -15.18
CA ALA A 89 11.37 16.26 -14.54
C ALA A 89 10.37 15.20 -14.05
N ALA A 90 10.23 14.09 -14.76
CA ALA A 90 9.40 12.95 -14.38
C ALA A 90 10.02 12.10 -13.26
N GLY A 91 11.31 12.29 -12.97
CA GLY A 91 12.05 11.56 -11.94
C GLY A 91 12.31 10.09 -12.30
N THR A 92 12.24 9.73 -13.58
CA THR A 92 12.41 8.35 -14.07
C THR A 92 13.87 7.94 -14.21
N THR A 93 14.80 8.90 -14.19
CA THR A 93 16.23 8.64 -14.24
C THR A 93 16.78 8.19 -12.88
N LYS A 94 17.69 7.20 -12.89
CA LYS A 94 18.45 6.81 -11.70
C LYS A 94 19.30 7.98 -11.20
N ILE A 95 19.36 8.15 -9.87
CA ILE A 95 20.21 9.17 -9.22
C ILE A 95 21.10 8.47 -8.20
N THR A 96 22.35 8.92 -8.08
CA THR A 96 23.33 8.46 -7.09
C THR A 96 23.99 9.67 -6.42
N GLY A 97 24.51 9.47 -5.21
CA GLY A 97 25.18 10.50 -4.43
C GLY A 97 25.11 10.21 -2.94
N ASP A 98 25.59 11.15 -2.13
CA ASP A 98 25.48 11.10 -0.68
C ASP A 98 24.02 11.07 -0.24
N ALA A 99 23.73 10.31 0.81
CA ALA A 99 22.38 10.08 1.29
C ALA A 99 22.32 10.09 2.82
N VAL A 100 21.15 10.44 3.35
CA VAL A 100 20.78 10.28 4.76
C VAL A 100 19.66 9.27 4.83
N SER A 101 19.74 8.35 5.80
CA SER A 101 18.66 7.43 6.11
C SER A 101 17.90 7.93 7.34
N VAL A 102 16.58 7.89 7.27
CA VAL A 102 15.68 8.21 8.39
C VAL A 102 14.81 6.98 8.60
N THR A 103 14.68 6.53 9.85
CA THR A 103 13.83 5.40 10.20
C THR A 103 12.71 5.87 11.10
N LEU A 104 11.46 5.58 10.72
CA LEU A 104 10.27 5.92 11.51
C LEU A 104 9.66 4.62 12.03
N ASN A 105 9.54 4.50 13.34
CA ASN A 105 8.95 3.33 13.97
C ASN A 105 7.81 3.75 14.89
N ASP A 106 6.83 2.87 15.02
CA ASP A 106 5.77 3.03 16.01
C ASP A 106 6.38 3.05 17.42
N ALA A 107 5.70 3.73 18.33
CA ALA A 107 6.09 3.76 19.72
C ALA A 107 5.93 2.36 20.36
N PRO A 108 6.80 1.98 21.31
CA PRO A 108 6.61 0.73 22.04
C PRO A 108 5.32 0.76 22.87
N PRO A 109 4.73 -0.41 23.21
CA PRO A 109 3.44 -0.47 23.91
C PRO A 109 3.40 0.21 25.29
N ASP A 110 4.56 0.38 25.92
CA ASP A 110 4.77 1.00 27.23
C ASP A 110 5.31 2.43 27.14
N ALA A 111 5.21 3.07 25.96
CA ALA A 111 5.61 4.45 25.77
C ALA A 111 4.83 5.39 26.70
N THR A 112 5.57 6.27 27.38
CA THR A 112 5.04 7.30 28.28
C THR A 112 5.42 8.69 27.78
N ALA A 113 4.63 9.70 28.16
CA ALA A 113 4.93 11.07 27.79
C ALA A 113 6.23 11.57 28.45
N ASN A 114 6.98 12.40 27.72
CA ASN A 114 8.06 13.17 28.31
C ASN A 114 7.51 14.17 29.34
N PRO A 115 8.31 14.56 30.36
CA PRO A 115 7.88 15.54 31.35
C PRO A 115 7.37 16.84 30.70
N GLY A 116 6.16 17.26 31.09
CA GLY A 116 5.52 18.46 30.55
C GLY A 116 4.62 18.22 29.33
N TYR A 117 4.50 16.98 28.86
CA TYR A 117 3.55 16.58 27.81
C TYR A 117 2.39 15.75 28.39
N PRO A 118 1.18 15.82 27.78
CA PRO A 118 0.08 14.96 28.16
C PRO A 118 0.37 13.50 27.80
N GLU A 119 -0.20 12.55 28.57
CA GLU A 119 -0.07 11.11 28.28
C GLU A 119 -0.59 10.78 26.87
N PRO A 120 0.16 9.97 26.09
CA PRO A 120 -0.18 9.67 24.71
C PRO A 120 -1.47 8.86 24.63
N GLN A 121 -2.30 9.17 23.64
CA GLN A 121 -3.42 8.33 23.26
C GLN A 121 -2.94 7.23 22.30
N PRO A 122 -3.71 6.14 22.11
CA PRO A 122 -3.31 5.08 21.18
C PRO A 122 -2.98 5.58 19.76
N ASN A 123 -3.62 6.66 19.33
CA ASN A 123 -3.36 7.29 18.03
C ASN A 123 -2.00 8.02 17.96
N ASP A 124 -1.43 8.42 19.10
CA ASP A 124 -0.12 9.08 19.15
C ASP A 124 1.03 8.07 19.10
N LEU A 125 0.72 6.77 19.22
CA LEU A 125 1.70 5.69 19.29
C LEU A 125 1.99 5.05 17.92
N VAL A 126 1.26 5.43 16.87
CA VAL A 126 1.37 4.86 15.53
C VAL A 126 1.81 5.93 14.55
N ILE A 127 2.72 5.59 13.64
CA ILE A 127 3.14 6.46 12.56
C ILE A 127 2.03 6.59 11.52
N HIS A 128 1.67 7.82 11.20
CA HIS A 128 0.64 8.13 10.22
C HIS A 128 1.23 8.66 8.91
N GLN A 129 0.38 8.70 7.87
CA GLN A 129 0.73 9.30 6.58
C GLN A 129 1.26 10.74 6.72
N GLN A 130 0.67 11.57 7.59
CA GLN A 130 1.15 12.94 7.76
C GLN A 130 2.57 13.02 8.30
N ASP A 131 2.99 12.06 9.13
CA ASP A 131 4.32 12.06 9.74
C ASP A 131 5.38 11.73 8.69
N LEU A 132 5.11 10.70 7.87
CA LEU A 132 5.97 10.37 6.74
C LEU A 132 6.03 11.52 5.72
N GLN A 133 4.88 12.13 5.43
CA GLN A 133 4.80 13.25 4.50
C GLN A 133 5.57 14.47 5.03
N ALA A 134 5.54 14.73 6.34
CA ALA A 134 6.33 15.79 6.95
C ALA A 134 7.83 15.55 6.78
N VAL A 135 8.32 14.33 7.01
CA VAL A 135 9.72 13.96 6.79
C VAL A 135 10.12 14.09 5.32
N VAL A 136 9.31 13.57 4.40
CA VAL A 136 9.55 13.69 2.94
C VAL A 136 9.62 15.16 2.52
N ASN A 137 8.69 15.99 3.00
CA ASN A 137 8.68 17.42 2.71
C ASN A 137 9.91 18.14 3.29
N ALA A 138 10.32 17.78 4.51
CA ALA A 138 11.52 18.34 5.13
C ALA A 138 12.78 17.98 4.35
N LEU A 139 12.90 16.74 3.85
CA LEU A 139 14.00 16.32 2.99
C LEU A 139 14.01 17.09 1.66
N TRP A 140 12.84 17.30 1.04
CA TRP A 140 12.75 18.14 -0.16
C TRP A 140 13.15 19.59 0.10
N GLN A 141 12.67 20.19 1.19
CA GLN A 141 13.08 21.54 1.60
C GLN A 141 14.57 21.64 1.93
N GLY A 142 15.15 20.56 2.47
CA GLY A 142 16.58 20.41 2.72
C GLY A 142 17.43 20.22 1.46
N GLY A 143 16.83 20.17 0.26
CA GLY A 143 17.54 20.09 -1.00
C GLY A 143 17.80 18.66 -1.50
N ALA A 144 17.09 17.66 -0.96
CA ALA A 144 17.14 16.32 -1.54
C ALA A 144 16.78 16.37 -3.04
N ARG A 145 17.53 15.64 -3.88
CA ARG A 145 17.25 15.53 -5.32
C ARG A 145 16.55 14.23 -5.71
N GLY A 146 16.49 13.29 -4.77
CA GLY A 146 15.76 12.04 -4.87
C GLY A 146 15.42 11.57 -3.45
N ILE A 147 14.24 10.99 -3.27
CA ILE A 147 13.80 10.40 -2.01
C ILE A 147 13.31 8.99 -2.31
N GLN A 148 13.76 8.05 -1.49
CA GLN A 148 13.25 6.68 -1.47
C GLN A 148 12.58 6.47 -0.11
N VAL A 149 11.40 5.87 -0.12
CA VAL A 149 10.72 5.39 1.08
C VAL A 149 10.62 3.87 0.96
N MET A 150 11.14 3.16 1.96
CA MET A 150 11.36 1.71 1.86
C MET A 150 12.20 1.37 0.62
N ASP A 151 11.63 0.65 -0.35
CA ASP A 151 12.26 0.31 -1.63
C ASP A 151 11.59 1.04 -2.82
N GLN A 152 10.80 2.10 -2.55
CA GLN A 152 10.06 2.85 -3.57
C GLN A 152 10.64 4.25 -3.77
N ARG A 153 11.07 4.56 -5.00
CA ARG A 153 11.45 5.92 -5.39
C ARG A 153 10.22 6.82 -5.46
N LEU A 154 10.27 7.95 -4.77
CA LEU A 154 9.24 8.98 -4.90
C LEU A 154 9.53 9.88 -6.11
N ILE A 155 8.50 10.08 -6.92
CA ILE A 155 8.43 10.98 -8.07
C ILE A 155 7.18 11.87 -7.97
N SER A 156 6.96 12.77 -8.92
CA SER A 156 5.85 13.74 -8.90
C SER A 156 4.46 13.10 -8.82
N THR A 157 4.32 11.85 -9.25
CA THR A 157 3.08 11.06 -9.23
C THR A 157 3.01 10.06 -8.09
N SER A 158 4.01 10.00 -7.22
CA SER A 158 4.00 9.11 -6.06
C SER A 158 3.13 9.67 -4.94
N ALA A 159 2.48 8.77 -4.20
CA ALA A 159 1.70 9.13 -3.02
C ALA A 159 1.94 8.11 -1.90
N VAL A 160 2.10 8.61 -0.68
CA VAL A 160 2.04 7.82 0.55
C VAL A 160 0.57 7.75 0.96
N ARG A 161 0.02 6.54 1.12
CA ARG A 161 -1.39 6.35 1.48
C ARG A 161 -1.53 5.52 2.75
N CYS A 162 -2.21 6.04 3.75
CA CYS A 162 -2.54 5.27 4.96
C CYS A 162 -3.65 4.26 4.68
N VAL A 163 -3.46 3.01 5.10
CA VAL A 163 -4.51 1.98 5.13
C VAL A 163 -4.42 1.22 6.46
N GLY A 164 -5.29 1.58 7.40
CA GLY A 164 -5.22 1.07 8.77
C GLY A 164 -3.92 1.50 9.45
N ASN A 165 -3.21 0.53 10.04
CA ASN A 165 -1.90 0.70 10.67
C ASN A 165 -0.72 0.44 9.70
N THR A 166 -0.98 0.43 8.39
CA THR A 166 0.03 0.20 7.36
C THR A 166 0.00 1.31 6.34
N LEU A 167 1.08 1.42 5.56
CA LEU A 167 1.19 2.36 4.46
C LEU A 167 1.21 1.61 3.14
N ILE A 168 0.55 2.17 2.12
CA ILE A 168 0.65 1.70 0.75
C ILE A 168 1.49 2.68 -0.06
N LEU A 169 2.54 2.15 -0.70
CA LEU A 169 3.41 2.86 -1.62
C LEU A 169 3.41 2.12 -2.95
N GLN A 170 2.98 2.78 -4.03
CA GLN A 170 2.95 2.21 -5.38
C GLN A 170 2.28 0.82 -5.47
N GLY A 171 1.19 0.62 -4.70
CA GLY A 171 0.44 -0.63 -4.67
C GLY A 171 1.00 -1.72 -3.76
N ARG A 172 2.08 -1.45 -3.03
CA ARG A 172 2.70 -2.38 -2.09
C ARG A 172 2.47 -1.92 -0.65
N VAL A 173 2.16 -2.87 0.22
CA VAL A 173 1.88 -2.63 1.65
C VAL A 173 3.17 -2.72 2.46
N TYR A 174 3.40 -1.74 3.33
CA TYR A 174 4.54 -1.68 4.25
C TYR A 174 4.05 -1.50 5.69
N SER A 175 4.71 -2.20 6.61
CA SER A 175 4.56 -2.02 8.06
C SER A 175 5.80 -1.33 8.62
N PRO A 176 5.71 -0.68 9.78
CA PRO A 176 6.87 -0.12 10.45
C PRO A 176 7.89 -1.22 10.80
N PRO A 177 9.19 -0.88 10.96
CA PRO A 177 9.75 0.46 10.74
C PRO A 177 9.79 0.82 9.24
N TYR A 178 9.56 2.11 8.98
CA TYR A 178 9.62 2.73 7.66
C TYR A 178 10.98 3.38 7.38
#